data_AF-A0AAP4VFE3-F1
#
_entry.id   AF-A0AAP4VFE3-F1
#
_cell.length_a   1.000
_cell.length_b   1.000
_cell.length_c   1.000
_cell.angle_alpha   90.00
_cell.angle_beta   90.00
_cell.angle_gamma   90.00
#
_symmetry.space_group_name_H-M   'P 1'
#
loop_
_entity.id
_entity.type
_entity.pdbx_description
1 polymer ?
#
loop_
_entity_poly.entity_id
_entity_poly.type
_entity_poly.pdbx_seq_one_letter_code
_entity_poly.pdbx_strand_id
1 'polypeptide(L)' 'MDHRSALEDLKTVAATGHTTTQTELWRKWLAHFGAEREQDLDLGVLEAIAGYVGKGVAPPNA' A
#
# COMPACT_ATOMS: atom_id res chain seq x y z
N MET A 1 -16.57 30.33 -8.64
CA MET A 1 -15.60 29.22 -8.61
C MET A 1 -15.20 29.06 -7.15
N ASP A 2 -15.81 28.09 -6.46
CA ASP A 2 -15.81 27.99 -5.02
C ASP A 2 -14.55 27.29 -4.50
N HIS A 3 -13.78 27.97 -3.65
CA HIS A 3 -12.54 27.47 -3.04
C HIS A 3 -12.72 26.15 -2.28
N ARG A 4 -13.92 25.88 -1.73
CA ARG A 4 -14.22 24.60 -1.08
C ARG A 4 -14.20 23.43 -2.05
N SER A 5 -14.71 23.61 -3.27
CA SER A 5 -14.82 22.54 -4.27
C SER A 5 -13.43 22.05 -4.72
N ALA A 6 -12.50 22.98 -4.92
CA ALA A 6 -11.11 22.66 -5.26
C ALA A 6 -10.36 21.92 -4.13
N LEU A 7 -10.70 22.20 -2.87
CA LEU A 7 -10.08 21.57 -1.71
C LEU A 7 -10.56 20.11 -1.52
N GLU A 8 -11.85 19.86 -1.75
CA GLU A 8 -12.42 18.51 -1.70
C GLU A 8 -11.94 17.63 -2.85
N ASP A 9 -11.77 18.19 -4.04
CA ASP A 9 -11.19 17.51 -5.20
C ASP A 9 -9.72 17.12 -4.94
N LEU A 10 -8.91 18.04 -4.41
CA LEU A 10 -7.51 17.77 -4.05
C LEU A 10 -7.38 16.68 -2.98
N LYS A 11 -8.27 16.68 -1.97
CA LYS A 11 -8.31 15.65 -0.92
C LYS A 11 -8.67 14.28 -1.50
N THR A 12 -9.59 14.25 -2.47
CA THR A 12 -10.01 13.03 -3.17
C THR A 12 -8.88 12.48 -4.04
N VAL A 13 -8.18 13.33 -4.78
CA VAL A 13 -7.00 12.96 -5.58
C VAL A 13 -5.87 12.45 -4.69
N ALA A 14 -5.58 13.12 -3.58
CA ALA A 14 -4.55 12.69 -2.63
C ALA A 14 -4.90 11.33 -2.00
N ALA A 15 -6.17 11.13 -1.61
CA ALA A 15 -6.64 9.85 -1.07
C ALA A 15 -6.54 8.72 -2.11
N THR A 16 -6.86 9.02 -3.37
CA THR A 16 -6.75 8.06 -4.48
C THR A 16 -5.30 7.69 -4.74
N GLY A 17 -4.40 8.67 -4.84
CA GLY A 17 -2.97 8.45 -5.04
C GLY A 17 -2.30 7.68 -3.90
N HIS A 18 -2.69 7.95 -2.65
CA HIS A 18 -2.23 7.19 -1.48
C HIS A 18 -2.69 5.73 -1.53
N THR A 19 -3.91 5.48 -2.01
CA THR A 19 -4.45 4.12 -2.16
C THR A 19 -3.76 3.35 -3.28
N THR A 20 -3.47 4.02 -4.41
CA THR A 20 -2.69 3.43 -5.52
C THR A 20 -1.28 3.04 -5.06
N THR A 21 -0.59 3.95 -4.35
CA THR A 21 0.76 3.71 -3.85
C THR A 21 0.80 2.54 -2.85
N GLN A 22 -0.14 2.48 -1.92
CA GLN A 22 -0.23 1.35 -0.98
C GLN A 22 -0.52 0.02 -1.70
N THR A 23 -1.38 0.05 -2.72
CA THR A 23 -1.70 -1.14 -3.54
C THR A 23 -0.47 -1.63 -4.32
N GLU A 24 0.37 -0.72 -4.82
CA GLU A 24 1.62 -1.08 -5.49
C GLU A 24 2.65 -1.68 -4.51
N LEU A 25 2.82 -1.08 -3.35
CA LEU A 25 3.70 -1.61 -2.30
C LEU A 25 3.23 -3.00 -1.84
N TRP A 26 1.93 -3.20 -1.68
CA TRP A 26 1.38 -4.50 -1.35
C TRP A 26 1.66 -5.54 -2.44
N ARG A 27 1.48 -5.19 -3.72
CA ARG A 27 1.85 -6.08 -4.83
C ARG A 27 3.33 -6.44 -4.85
N LYS A 28 4.23 -5.50 -4.49
CA LYS A 28 5.67 -5.79 -4.36
C LYS A 28 5.95 -6.76 -3.21
N TRP A 29 5.24 -6.65 -2.08
CA TRP A 29 5.32 -7.63 -1.00
C TRP A 29 4.85 -9.01 -1.44
N LEU A 30 3.70 -9.10 -2.09
CA LEU A 30 3.17 -10.36 -2.62
C LEU A 30 4.19 -11.01 -3.58
N ALA A 31 4.71 -10.25 -4.55
CA ALA A 31 5.72 -10.74 -5.48
C ALA A 31 7.02 -11.19 -4.79
N HIS A 32 7.46 -10.48 -3.74
CA HIS A 32 8.65 -10.86 -2.97
C HIS A 32 8.50 -12.24 -2.31
N PHE A 33 7.30 -12.56 -1.82
CA PHE A 33 6.98 -13.84 -1.22
C PHE A 33 6.44 -14.87 -2.21
N GLY A 34 6.43 -14.56 -3.52
CA GLY A 34 5.96 -15.46 -4.57
C GLY A 34 4.44 -15.70 -4.57
N ALA A 35 3.67 -14.78 -3.99
CA ALA A 35 2.21 -14.83 -3.93
C ALA A 35 1.58 -13.88 -4.95
N GLU A 36 0.41 -14.25 -5.47
CA GLU A 36 -0.42 -13.38 -6.31
C GLU A 36 -1.51 -12.68 -5.49
N ARG A 37 -1.98 -13.31 -4.41
CA ARG A 37 -3.02 -12.79 -3.52
C ARG A 37 -2.58 -12.91 -2.06
N GLU A 38 -3.14 -12.05 -1.21
CA GLU A 38 -2.92 -12.12 0.24
C GLU A 38 -3.32 -13.47 0.84
N GLN A 39 -4.34 -14.12 0.29
CA GLN A 39 -4.81 -15.42 0.76
C GLN A 39 -3.82 -16.56 0.51
N ASP A 40 -2.86 -16.35 -0.39
CA ASP A 40 -1.78 -17.33 -0.66
C ASP A 40 -0.64 -17.21 0.36
N LEU A 41 -0.65 -16.18 1.21
CA LEU A 41 0.35 -15.98 2.26
C LEU A 41 -0.04 -16.72 3.54
N ASP A 42 0.92 -17.45 4.10
CA ASP A 42 0.82 -17.96 5.46
C ASP A 42 0.83 -16.83 6.50
N LEU A 43 0.21 -17.10 7.65
CA LEU A 43 0.14 -16.14 8.76
C LEU A 43 1.53 -15.62 9.17
N GLY A 44 2.54 -16.49 9.23
CA GLY A 44 3.91 -16.08 9.58
C GLY A 44 4.53 -15.10 8.58
N VAL A 45 4.12 -15.15 7.30
CA VAL A 45 4.57 -14.19 6.28
C VAL A 45 3.86 -12.86 6.45
N LEU A 46 2.56 -12.87 6.74
CA LEU A 46 1.80 -11.66 7.07
C LEU A 46 2.36 -10.95 8.30
N GLU A 47 2.71 -11.70 9.35
CA GLU A 47 3.37 -11.18 10.56
C GLU A 47 4.75 -10.59 10.24
N ALA A 48 5.52 -11.22 9.35
CA ALA A 48 6.81 -10.69 8.91
C ALA A 48 6.64 -9.36 8.16
N ILE A 49 5.68 -9.27 7.22
CA ILE A 49 5.39 -8.02 6.50
C ILE A 49 4.96 -6.93 7.47
N ALA A 50 4.06 -7.23 8.41
CA ALA A 50 3.65 -6.28 9.44
C ALA A 50 4.86 -5.81 10.28
N GLY A 51 5.78 -6.71 10.61
CA GLY A 51 7.04 -6.39 11.29
C GLY A 51 7.97 -5.48 10.49
N TYR A 52 8.06 -5.66 9.16
CA TYR A 52 8.83 -4.76 8.28
C TYR A 52 8.19 -3.38 8.18
N VAL A 53 6.88 -3.32 7.93
CA VAL A 53 6.13 -2.06 7.82
C VAL A 53 6.18 -1.28 9.13
N GLY A 54 6.06 -1.96 10.27
CA GLY A 54 6.19 -1.34 11.60
C GLY A 54 7.58 -0.76 11.87
N LYS A 55 8.61 -1.23 11.16
CA LYS A 55 9.97 -0.68 11.19
C LYS A 55 10.24 0.36 10.08
N GLY A 56 9.22 0.70 9.29
CA GLY A 56 9.37 1.59 8.13
C GLY A 56 10.13 0.97 6.96
N VAL A 57 10.25 -0.36 6.91
CA VAL A 57 10.92 -1.08 5.82
C VAL A 57 9.94 -1.28 4.67
N ALA A 58 10.33 -0.81 3.50
CA ALA A 58 9.58 -0.97 2.26
C ALA A 58 9.89 -2.32 1.59
N PRO A 59 8.98 -2.86 0.76
CA PRO A 59 9.24 -4.07 -0.02
C PRO A 59 10.46 -3.88 -0.94
N PRO A 60 11.12 -4.96 -1.37
CA PRO A 60 12.24 -4.84 -2.30
C PRO A 60 11.81 -4.19 -3.62
N ASN A 61 12.70 -3.36 -4.17
CA ASN A 61 12.45 -2.52 -5.35
C ASN A 61 11.29 -1.51 -5.16
N ALA A 62 11.03 -1.06 -3.92
CA ALA A 62 10.05 -0.03 -3.59
C ALA A 62 10.30 1.30 -4.31
#